data_AF-A0A7T4YBY4-F1
#
_entry.id   AF-A0A7T4YBY4-F1
#
_cell.length_a   1.000
_cell.length_b   1.000
_cell.length_c   1.000
_cell.angle_alpha   90.00
_cell.angle_beta   90.00
_cell.angle_gamma   90.00
#
_symmetry.space_group_name_H-M   'P 1'
#
loop_
_entity.id
_entity.type
_entity.pdbx_description
1 polymer ?
#
loop_
_entity_poly.entity_id
_entity_poly.type
_entity_poly.pdbx_seq_one_letter_code
_entity_poly.pdbx_strand_id
1 'polypeptide(L)'
;MAALVSIDVGHVFYRQRQLQSVADMAALAAAQQLRRADTNAVMTERALAAAQASGIQNGFSGAAREDCGTSAGGEDGMTVCAGVWDPNDATAAAGGRHFRGGYDPTRMSPNAVRVVVSQTVPILFGLPGGEGRRLRAEAIGNASPPVAAFSVGSGLLNFESSRSALALLLGNTISLSASDWQGLVNTTVTLDQLRLKAGVGTVDELLNAGLSLSQFYALVLGAANKESLLNAMLGGMPAIIDARALAAGLNVGRVLDLGVLAPAMSSAADVGLNVAELLMLAAQVAN
;
A
#
# COMPACT_ATOMS: atom_id res chain seq x y z
N MET A 1 -45.04 -19.76 24.32
CA MET A 1 -43.62 -19.49 24.67
C MET A 1 -42.66 -19.79 23.53
N ALA A 2 -42.69 -20.97 22.90
CA ALA A 2 -41.77 -21.29 21.78
C ALA A 2 -41.77 -20.28 20.62
N ALA A 3 -42.95 -19.78 20.22
CA ALA A 3 -43.07 -18.77 19.15
C ALA A 3 -42.41 -17.42 19.53
N LEU A 4 -42.56 -16.97 20.78
CA LEU A 4 -41.97 -15.70 21.24
C LEU A 4 -40.44 -15.78 21.28
N VAL A 5 -39.91 -16.91 21.77
CA VAL A 5 -38.47 -17.19 21.75
C VAL A 5 -37.93 -17.21 20.32
N SER A 6 -38.67 -17.78 19.37
CA SER A 6 -38.25 -17.80 17.96
C SER A 6 -38.18 -16.41 17.32
N ILE A 7 -39.06 -15.48 17.74
CA ILE A 7 -39.05 -14.09 17.27
C ILE A 7 -37.84 -13.34 17.82
N ASP A 8 -37.52 -13.51 19.11
CA ASP A 8 -36.33 -12.89 19.72
C ASP A 8 -35.03 -13.36 19.06
N VAL A 9 -34.91 -14.66 18.81
CA VAL A 9 -33.77 -15.24 18.08
C VAL A 9 -33.71 -14.68 16.66
N GLY A 10 -34.84 -14.62 15.96
CA GLY A 10 -34.93 -14.04 14.62
C GLY A 10 -34.51 -12.57 14.58
N HIS A 11 -34.95 -11.76 15.55
CA HIS A 11 -34.56 -10.36 15.67
C HIS A 11 -33.05 -10.21 15.89
N VAL A 12 -32.47 -10.98 16.81
CA VAL A 12 -31.02 -10.96 17.08
C VAL A 12 -30.21 -11.35 15.84
N PHE A 13 -30.59 -12.42 15.14
CA PHE A 13 -29.92 -12.85 13.91
C PHE A 13 -30.04 -11.81 12.79
N TYR A 14 -31.21 -11.21 12.63
CA TYR A 14 -31.42 -10.15 11.65
C TYR A 14 -30.51 -8.95 11.95
N ARG A 15 -30.44 -8.51 13.21
CA ARG A 15 -29.55 -7.43 13.65
C ARG A 15 -28.07 -7.76 13.46
N GLN A 16 -27.66 -8.98 13.77
CA GLN A 16 -26.28 -9.43 13.53
C GLN A 16 -25.91 -9.35 12.04
N ARG A 17 -26.80 -9.79 11.15
CA ARG A 17 -26.57 -9.70 9.70
C ARG A 17 -26.50 -8.26 9.20
N GLN A 18 -27.35 -7.38 9.73
CA GLN A 18 -27.27 -5.94 9.44
C GLN A 18 -25.92 -5.35 9.88
N LEU A 19 -25.46 -5.65 11.09
CA LEU A 19 -24.16 -5.18 11.60
C LEU A 19 -22.98 -5.70 10.77
N GLN A 20 -23.02 -6.96 10.34
CA GLN A 20 -21.98 -7.51 9.47
C GLN A 20 -21.94 -6.79 8.12
N SER A 21 -23.10 -6.55 7.50
CA SER A 21 -23.17 -5.79 6.25
C SER A 21 -22.60 -4.37 6.38
N VAL A 22 -22.84 -3.71 7.53
CA VAL A 22 -22.28 -2.39 7.82
C VAL A 22 -20.76 -2.49 7.97
N ALA A 23 -20.26 -3.46 8.74
CA ALA A 23 -18.83 -3.66 8.94
C ALA A 23 -18.11 -3.93 7.62
N ASP A 24 -18.65 -4.81 6.77
CA ASP A 24 -18.07 -5.18 5.48
C ASP A 24 -17.99 -3.97 4.53
N MET A 25 -19.08 -3.20 4.40
CA MET A 25 -19.08 -2.01 3.55
C MET A 25 -18.22 -0.89 4.10
N ALA A 26 -18.17 -0.70 5.41
CA ALA A 26 -17.29 0.29 6.04
C ALA A 26 -15.81 -0.07 5.84
N ALA A 27 -15.46 -1.35 6.01
CA ALA A 27 -14.10 -1.85 5.81
C ALA A 27 -13.66 -1.71 4.34
N LEU A 28 -14.53 -2.03 3.38
CA LEU A 28 -14.24 -1.84 1.94
C LEU A 28 -14.07 -0.36 1.60
N ALA A 29 -14.98 0.51 2.05
CA ALA A 29 -14.91 1.95 1.79
C ALA A 29 -13.64 2.57 2.36
N ALA A 30 -13.27 2.18 3.58
CA ALA A 30 -12.05 2.63 4.23
C ALA A 30 -10.79 2.09 3.55
N ALA A 31 -10.78 0.82 3.14
CA ALA A 31 -9.66 0.22 2.41
C ALA A 31 -9.42 0.91 1.06
N GLN A 32 -10.47 1.37 0.35
CA GLN A 32 -10.26 2.16 -0.87
C GLN A 32 -9.50 3.47 -0.62
N GLN A 33 -9.59 4.06 0.57
CA GLN A 33 -8.85 5.28 0.90
C GLN A 33 -7.34 5.04 1.06
N LEU A 34 -6.95 3.84 1.49
CA LEU A 34 -5.53 3.45 1.61
C LEU A 34 -4.85 3.27 0.25
N ARG A 35 -5.61 3.07 -0.83
CA ARG A 35 -5.05 2.95 -2.20
C ARG A 35 -4.54 4.28 -2.74
N ARG A 36 -4.99 5.39 -2.14
CA ARG A 36 -4.57 6.74 -2.51
C ARG A 36 -3.30 7.08 -1.74
N ALA A 37 -2.19 7.19 -2.47
CA ALA A 37 -0.89 7.51 -1.89
C ALA A 37 -0.94 8.86 -1.16
N ASP A 38 -0.64 8.87 0.13
CA ASP A 38 -0.57 10.06 0.96
C ASP A 38 0.29 9.76 2.20
N THR A 39 0.36 10.69 3.15
CA THR A 39 0.95 10.42 4.47
C THR A 39 0.09 9.44 5.26
N ASN A 40 0.71 8.62 6.12
CA ASN A 40 -0.02 7.62 6.94
C ASN A 40 -1.14 8.26 7.78
N ALA A 41 -0.91 9.47 8.32
CA ALA A 41 -1.92 10.19 9.08
C ALA A 41 -3.16 10.54 8.24
N VAL A 42 -2.94 11.08 7.03
CA VAL A 42 -4.04 11.47 6.13
C VAL A 42 -4.79 10.23 5.61
N MET A 43 -4.06 9.14 5.31
CA MET A 43 -4.68 7.88 4.92
C MET A 43 -5.60 7.33 6.00
N THR A 44 -5.16 7.34 7.26
CA THR A 44 -5.97 6.89 8.41
C THR A 44 -7.19 7.79 8.64
N GLU A 45 -7.03 9.12 8.57
CA GLU A 45 -8.13 10.08 8.73
C GLU A 45 -9.22 9.88 7.65
N ARG A 46 -8.80 9.74 6.38
CA ARG A 46 -9.73 9.47 5.28
C ARG A 46 -10.41 8.11 5.43
N ALA A 47 -9.68 7.08 5.83
CA ALA A 47 -10.23 5.76 6.09
C ALA A 47 -11.32 5.80 7.17
N LEU A 48 -11.09 6.54 8.26
CA LEU A 48 -12.07 6.76 9.31
C LEU A 48 -13.31 7.52 8.81
N ALA A 49 -13.12 8.61 8.06
CA ALA A 49 -14.23 9.36 7.48
C ALA A 49 -15.06 8.52 6.48
N ALA A 50 -14.41 7.71 5.65
CA ALA A 50 -15.06 6.82 4.69
C ALA A 50 -15.84 5.69 5.38
N ALA A 51 -15.28 5.10 6.44
CA ALA A 51 -15.98 4.12 7.26
C ALA A 51 -17.25 4.72 7.89
N GLN A 52 -17.15 5.92 8.47
CA GLN A 52 -18.29 6.63 9.04
C GLN A 52 -19.37 6.92 7.99
N ALA A 53 -18.98 7.45 6.83
CA ALA A 53 -19.90 7.76 5.74
C ALA A 53 -20.62 6.51 5.23
N SER A 54 -19.89 5.41 5.05
CA SER A 54 -20.45 4.10 4.67
C SER A 54 -21.41 3.57 5.75
N GLY A 55 -21.06 3.70 7.03
CA GLY A 55 -21.93 3.34 8.14
C GLY A 55 -23.27 4.08 8.11
N ILE A 56 -23.23 5.41 7.99
CA ILE A 56 -24.44 6.26 7.91
C ILE A 56 -25.30 5.88 6.70
N GLN A 57 -24.69 5.69 5.52
CA GLN A 57 -25.41 5.27 4.30
C GLN A 57 -26.08 3.90 4.46
N ASN A 58 -25.55 3.04 5.34
CA ASN A 58 -26.09 1.72 5.65
C ASN A 58 -26.95 1.69 6.93
N GLY A 59 -27.43 2.85 7.39
CA GLY A 59 -28.36 2.96 8.51
C GLY A 59 -27.74 2.76 9.88
N PHE A 60 -26.40 2.82 9.99
CA PHE A 60 -25.68 2.80 11.25
C PHE A 60 -25.33 4.22 11.70
N SER A 61 -25.88 4.66 12.83
CA SER A 61 -25.70 6.01 13.38
C SER A 61 -24.64 6.10 14.48
N GLY A 62 -24.00 4.99 14.87
CA GLY A 62 -22.93 4.99 15.86
C GLY A 62 -21.70 5.76 15.34
N ALA A 63 -21.02 6.47 16.23
CA ALA A 63 -19.81 7.21 15.88
C ALA A 63 -18.65 6.26 15.60
N ALA A 64 -17.91 6.52 14.52
CA ALA A 64 -16.63 5.92 14.23
C ALA A 64 -15.54 6.64 15.00
N ARG A 65 -14.66 5.85 15.62
CA ARG A 65 -13.47 6.32 16.30
C ARG A 65 -12.27 5.46 15.91
N GLU A 66 -11.11 6.09 15.88
CA GLU A 66 -9.87 5.38 15.63
C GLU A 66 -9.54 4.52 16.84
N ASP A 67 -9.36 3.21 16.63
CA ASP A 67 -9.02 2.27 17.71
C ASP A 67 -8.33 1.02 17.15
N CYS A 68 -7.00 1.01 17.27
CA CYS A 68 -6.16 -0.12 16.92
C CYS A 68 -5.90 -1.09 18.09
N GLY A 69 -6.60 -0.94 19.21
CA GLY A 69 -6.52 -1.84 20.35
C GLY A 69 -6.86 -3.29 19.99
N THR A 70 -6.37 -4.23 20.80
CA THR A 70 -6.71 -5.66 20.69
C THR A 70 -8.04 -6.02 21.36
N SER A 71 -8.56 -5.13 22.20
CA SER A 71 -9.84 -5.28 22.87
C SER A 71 -10.97 -4.69 22.01
N ALA A 72 -12.14 -5.34 22.03
CA ALA A 72 -13.37 -4.65 21.64
C ALA A 72 -13.45 -3.39 22.50
N GLY A 73 -13.64 -2.21 21.92
CA GLY A 73 -14.12 -1.10 22.71
C GLY A 73 -15.36 -1.51 23.52
N GLY A 74 -15.44 -1.07 24.77
CA GLY A 74 -16.54 -1.40 25.68
C GLY A 74 -17.89 -0.80 25.29
N GLU A 75 -17.93 0.06 24.29
CA GLU A 75 -19.09 0.90 23.93
C GLU A 75 -19.71 0.50 22.58
N ASP A 76 -20.98 0.86 22.39
CA ASP A 76 -21.65 0.74 21.09
C ASP A 76 -21.14 1.83 20.14
N GLY A 77 -20.89 1.47 18.90
CA GLY A 77 -20.26 2.37 17.94
C GLY A 77 -19.45 1.63 16.88
N MET A 78 -18.65 2.39 16.14
CA MET A 78 -17.74 1.86 15.13
C MET A 78 -16.31 2.16 15.55
N THR A 79 -15.43 1.19 15.41
CA THR A 79 -14.00 1.34 15.61
C THR A 79 -13.28 1.02 14.31
N VAL A 80 -12.36 1.88 13.93
CA VAL A 80 -11.62 1.80 12.67
C VAL A 80 -10.13 1.77 12.99
N CYS A 81 -9.41 0.83 12.41
CA CYS A 81 -7.97 0.72 12.55
C CYS A 81 -7.32 0.51 11.19
N ALA A 82 -6.51 1.47 10.75
CA ALA A 82 -5.62 1.29 9.63
C ALA A 82 -4.36 0.54 10.10
N GLY A 83 -3.97 -0.50 9.38
CA GLY A 83 -2.88 -1.38 9.76
C GLY A 83 -2.34 -2.19 8.59
N VAL A 84 -1.58 -3.22 8.92
CA VAL A 84 -0.96 -4.10 7.94
C VAL A 84 -1.63 -5.47 7.96
N TRP A 85 -2.00 -5.95 6.78
CA TRP A 85 -2.43 -7.32 6.53
C TRP A 85 -1.38 -8.05 5.71
N ASP A 86 -0.91 -9.19 6.22
CA ASP A 86 0.07 -10.05 5.56
C ASP A 86 -0.34 -11.53 5.72
N PRO A 87 -0.63 -12.25 4.62
CA PRO A 87 -1.06 -13.64 4.67
C PRO A 87 0.03 -14.59 5.19
N ASN A 88 1.31 -14.19 5.12
CA ASN A 88 2.44 -14.99 5.58
C ASN A 88 2.82 -14.69 7.03
N ASP A 89 2.23 -13.65 7.61
CA ASP A 89 2.54 -13.23 8.95
C ASP A 89 1.77 -14.05 9.99
N ALA A 90 2.36 -15.18 10.38
CA ALA A 90 1.86 -16.06 11.43
C ALA A 90 1.84 -15.43 12.84
N THR A 91 2.48 -14.27 13.00
CA THR A 91 2.62 -13.58 14.29
C THR A 91 1.64 -12.40 14.47
N ALA A 92 0.80 -12.11 13.46
CA ALA A 92 -0.27 -11.12 13.55
C ALA A 92 -1.31 -11.50 14.62
N ALA A 93 -1.61 -10.57 15.51
CA ALA A 93 -2.26 -10.81 16.80
C ALA A 93 -3.48 -11.78 16.75
N ALA A 94 -3.29 -12.97 17.34
CA ALA A 94 -4.26 -13.89 17.95
C ALA A 94 -5.55 -14.22 17.17
N GLY A 95 -5.46 -15.05 16.13
CA GLY A 95 -6.63 -15.79 15.61
C GLY A 95 -6.72 -15.98 14.09
N GLY A 96 -5.59 -16.04 13.37
CA GLY A 96 -5.58 -16.32 11.93
C GLY A 96 -6.13 -15.18 11.05
N ARG A 97 -6.23 -13.96 11.59
CA ARG A 97 -6.77 -12.79 10.87
C ARG A 97 -5.75 -12.09 9.98
N HIS A 98 -4.47 -12.44 10.10
CA HIS A 98 -3.37 -11.88 9.31
C HIS A 98 -3.23 -10.35 9.37
N PHE A 99 -3.92 -9.68 10.30
CA PHE A 99 -3.97 -8.23 10.45
C PHE A 99 -3.28 -7.75 11.73
N ARG A 100 -2.54 -6.65 11.64
CA ARG A 100 -1.93 -5.94 12.76
C ARG A 100 -2.22 -4.44 12.67
N GLY A 101 -2.72 -3.87 13.76
CA GLY A 101 -2.84 -2.42 13.88
C GLY A 101 -1.49 -1.72 14.11
N GLY A 102 -0.54 -2.40 14.76
CA GLY A 102 0.81 -1.87 15.00
C GLY A 102 1.77 -2.20 13.87
N TYR A 103 2.41 -1.18 13.32
CA TYR A 103 3.47 -1.28 12.31
C TYR A 103 4.47 -0.13 12.49
N ASP A 104 5.66 -0.24 11.90
CA ASP A 104 6.65 0.83 11.90
C ASP A 104 6.35 1.80 10.74
N PRO A 105 5.83 3.02 11.01
CA PRO A 105 5.41 3.95 9.96
C PRO A 105 6.59 4.50 9.15
N THR A 106 7.83 4.32 9.61
CA THR A 106 9.04 4.71 8.86
C THR A 106 9.45 3.69 7.81
N ARG A 107 8.96 2.45 7.94
CA ARG A 107 9.33 1.31 7.07
C ARG A 107 8.20 0.85 6.18
N MET A 108 6.96 1.15 6.54
CA MET A 108 5.77 0.63 5.86
C MET A 108 4.56 1.53 6.07
N SER A 109 3.68 1.52 5.07
CA SER A 109 2.38 2.18 5.07
C SER A 109 1.26 1.16 5.38
N PRO A 110 0.12 1.59 5.92
CA PRO A 110 -1.01 0.71 6.17
C PRO A 110 -1.61 0.23 4.84
N ASN A 111 -1.79 -1.09 4.69
CA ASN A 111 -2.36 -1.71 3.49
C ASN A 111 -3.75 -2.34 3.74
N ALA A 112 -4.29 -2.25 4.96
CA ALA A 112 -5.60 -2.77 5.30
C ALA A 112 -6.28 -1.94 6.39
N VAL A 113 -7.61 -2.01 6.43
CA VAL A 113 -8.42 -1.41 7.48
C VAL A 113 -9.27 -2.48 8.15
N ARG A 114 -9.18 -2.58 9.48
CA ARG A 114 -10.11 -3.35 10.30
C ARG A 114 -11.19 -2.44 10.82
N VAL A 115 -12.45 -2.83 10.61
CA VAL A 115 -13.62 -2.15 11.16
C VAL A 115 -14.36 -3.11 12.09
N VAL A 116 -14.67 -2.64 13.29
CA VAL A 116 -15.49 -3.37 14.25
C VAL A 116 -16.68 -2.51 14.63
N VAL A 117 -17.87 -3.08 14.51
CA VAL A 117 -19.14 -2.42 14.81
C VAL A 117 -19.81 -3.15 15.97
N SER A 118 -20.23 -2.41 16.99
CA SER A 118 -20.91 -2.92 18.19
C SER A 118 -22.26 -2.23 18.40
N GLN A 119 -23.27 -3.02 18.76
CA GLN A 119 -24.59 -2.49 19.10
C GLN A 119 -25.28 -3.38 20.13
N THR A 120 -25.87 -2.78 21.15
CA THR A 120 -26.74 -3.45 22.11
C THR A 120 -28.17 -3.49 21.59
N VAL A 121 -28.68 -4.70 21.38
CA VAL A 121 -30.01 -4.96 20.83
C VAL A 121 -30.95 -5.40 21.96
N PRO A 122 -32.11 -4.77 22.14
CA PRO A 122 -33.06 -5.19 23.17
C PRO A 122 -33.68 -6.55 22.81
N ILE A 123 -33.94 -7.35 23.84
CA ILE A 123 -34.71 -8.61 23.73
C ILE A 123 -36.19 -8.23 23.86
N LEU A 124 -37.02 -8.60 22.89
CA LEU A 124 -38.38 -8.05 22.73
C LEU A 124 -39.40 -8.74 23.65
N PHE A 125 -39.25 -10.05 23.87
CA PHE A 125 -40.24 -10.86 24.61
C PHE A 125 -39.69 -11.51 25.88
N GLY A 126 -38.53 -11.05 26.36
CA GLY A 126 -37.99 -11.38 27.68
C GLY A 126 -37.54 -12.83 27.82
N LEU A 127 -36.34 -13.15 27.34
CA LEU A 127 -35.61 -14.32 27.82
C LEU A 127 -35.24 -14.11 29.31
N PRO A 128 -35.31 -15.13 30.19
CA PRO A 128 -34.79 -15.01 31.53
C PRO A 128 -33.28 -14.71 31.47
N GLY A 129 -32.85 -13.51 31.89
CA GLY A 129 -31.42 -13.17 32.06
C GLY A 129 -30.84 -11.95 31.33
N GLY A 130 -31.61 -11.00 30.80
CA GLY A 130 -31.02 -9.70 30.41
C GLY A 130 -31.93 -8.69 29.68
N GLU A 131 -31.66 -7.40 29.89
CA GLU A 131 -32.34 -6.25 29.26
C GLU A 131 -31.94 -6.02 27.79
N GLY A 132 -30.90 -6.72 27.30
CA GLY A 132 -30.41 -6.61 25.93
C GLY A 132 -29.24 -7.56 25.65
N ARG A 133 -28.98 -7.82 24.37
CA ARG A 133 -27.84 -8.59 23.88
C ARG A 133 -26.92 -7.68 23.09
N ARG A 134 -25.67 -7.59 23.52
CA ARG A 134 -24.64 -6.91 22.74
C ARG A 134 -24.18 -7.76 21.56
N LEU A 135 -24.25 -7.16 20.38
CA LEU A 135 -23.81 -7.74 19.12
C LEU A 135 -22.55 -7.05 18.65
N ARG A 136 -21.73 -7.81 17.92
CA ARG A 136 -20.47 -7.34 17.36
C ARG A 136 -20.29 -7.94 15.97
N ALA A 137 -19.90 -7.09 15.03
CA ALA A 137 -19.44 -7.48 13.70
C ALA A 137 -18.02 -6.95 13.47
N GLU A 138 -17.23 -7.71 12.74
CA GLU A 138 -15.86 -7.34 12.38
C GLU A 138 -15.62 -7.66 10.91
N ALA A 139 -14.94 -6.74 10.23
CA ALA A 139 -14.52 -6.90 8.86
C ALA A 139 -13.13 -6.32 8.65
N ILE A 140 -12.34 -6.94 7.78
CA ILE A 140 -11.02 -6.47 7.38
C ILE A 140 -11.04 -6.24 5.88
N GLY A 141 -10.92 -4.99 5.47
CA GLY A 141 -10.77 -4.60 4.08
C GLY A 141 -9.28 -4.49 3.77
N ASN A 142 -8.80 -5.35 2.89
CA ASN A 142 -7.44 -5.24 2.38
C ASN A 142 -7.45 -4.31 1.16
N ALA A 143 -6.60 -3.29 1.18
CA ALA A 143 -6.40 -2.35 0.09
C ALA A 143 -5.41 -2.89 -0.95
N SER A 144 -5.31 -4.23 -1.06
CA SER A 144 -4.37 -4.94 -1.91
C SER A 144 -4.28 -4.27 -3.26
N PRO A 145 -3.05 -4.04 -3.75
CA PRO A 145 -2.89 -3.33 -4.99
C PRO A 145 -3.60 -4.07 -6.11
N PRO A 146 -4.10 -3.34 -7.12
CA PRO A 146 -4.48 -3.99 -8.34
C PRO A 146 -3.21 -4.67 -8.84
N VAL A 147 -3.18 -6.00 -8.82
CA VAL A 147 -2.26 -6.78 -9.65
C VAL A 147 -2.67 -6.51 -11.09
N ALA A 148 -2.31 -5.33 -11.59
CA ALA A 148 -2.22 -5.12 -13.01
C ALA A 148 -1.09 -6.04 -13.46
N ALA A 149 -1.46 -7.20 -13.97
CA ALA A 149 -0.58 -8.02 -14.78
C ALA A 149 -0.26 -7.22 -16.05
N PHE A 150 0.62 -6.22 -15.92
CA PHE A 150 1.28 -5.63 -17.07
C PHE A 150 2.31 -6.65 -17.53
N SER A 151 1.87 -7.49 -18.46
CA SER A 151 2.76 -8.13 -19.41
C SER A 151 3.32 -7.04 -20.31
N VAL A 152 4.42 -6.40 -19.88
CA VAL A 152 5.27 -5.69 -20.81
C VAL A 152 5.86 -6.74 -21.73
N GLY A 153 5.52 -6.62 -23.02
CA GLY A 153 6.03 -7.52 -24.05
C GLY A 153 7.54 -7.56 -23.95
N SER A 154 8.07 -8.76 -23.75
CA SER A 154 9.48 -9.06 -23.84
C SER A 154 10.02 -8.54 -25.16
N GLY A 155 10.60 -7.34 -25.14
CA GLY A 155 11.55 -6.92 -26.14
C GLY A 155 12.74 -7.85 -25.99
N LEU A 156 12.78 -8.89 -26.82
CA LEU A 156 13.93 -9.75 -27.03
C LEU A 156 15.08 -8.90 -27.61
N LEU A 157 15.67 -8.05 -26.77
CA LEU A 157 16.93 -7.39 -27.04
C LEU A 157 18.01 -8.22 -26.35
N ASN A 158 18.82 -8.83 -27.21
CA ASN A 158 19.83 -9.83 -26.88
C ASN A 158 20.62 -9.47 -25.61
N PHE A 159 20.75 -10.43 -24.71
CA PHE A 159 21.38 -10.35 -23.38
C PHE A 159 22.75 -9.64 -23.33
N GLU A 160 23.56 -9.82 -24.37
CA GLU A 160 24.86 -9.16 -24.52
C GLU A 160 24.73 -7.68 -24.90
N SER A 161 23.76 -7.34 -25.76
CA SER A 161 23.58 -6.00 -26.32
C SER A 161 23.00 -4.98 -25.32
N SER A 162 22.11 -5.41 -24.43
CA SER A 162 21.53 -4.53 -23.38
C SER A 162 22.53 -4.25 -22.25
N ARG A 163 23.36 -5.23 -21.89
CA ARG A 163 24.46 -5.04 -20.93
C ARG A 163 25.53 -4.10 -21.46
N SER A 164 25.94 -4.28 -22.71
CA SER A 164 26.90 -3.38 -23.34
C SER A 164 26.32 -1.98 -23.49
N ALA A 165 25.03 -1.85 -23.83
CA ALA A 165 24.38 -0.54 -23.97
C ALA A 165 24.31 0.21 -22.64
N LEU A 166 23.90 -0.44 -21.54
CA LEU A 166 23.90 0.21 -20.23
C LEU A 166 25.33 0.54 -19.76
N ALA A 167 26.30 -0.36 -19.97
CA ALA A 167 27.71 -0.08 -19.64
C ALA A 167 28.28 1.10 -20.46
N LEU A 168 27.91 1.21 -21.74
CA LEU A 168 28.28 2.33 -22.61
C LEU A 168 27.62 3.64 -22.13
N LEU A 169 26.33 3.61 -21.77
CA LEU A 169 25.59 4.76 -21.28
C LEU A 169 26.08 5.23 -19.89
N LEU A 170 26.54 4.30 -19.05
CA LEU A 170 27.08 4.56 -17.70
C LEU A 170 28.55 4.97 -17.68
N GLY A 171 29.20 5.04 -18.84
CA GLY A 171 30.60 5.44 -18.93
C GLY A 171 31.57 4.29 -18.64
N ASN A 172 31.46 3.20 -19.41
CA ASN A 172 32.51 2.23 -19.77
C ASN A 172 33.29 1.50 -18.64
N THR A 173 32.96 1.70 -17.36
CA THR A 173 33.75 1.19 -16.21
C THR A 173 33.05 0.10 -15.39
N ILE A 174 31.76 -0.17 -15.64
CA ILE A 174 30.97 -1.08 -14.82
C ILE A 174 30.64 -2.35 -15.62
N SER A 175 31.36 -3.45 -15.33
CA SER A 175 31.01 -4.78 -15.84
C SER A 175 29.96 -5.41 -14.92
N LEU A 176 28.67 -5.32 -15.28
CA LEU A 176 27.62 -6.07 -14.58
C LEU A 176 27.76 -7.57 -14.89
N SER A 177 27.87 -8.40 -13.85
CA SER A 177 27.90 -9.85 -14.03
C SER A 177 26.55 -10.38 -14.51
N ALA A 178 26.53 -11.63 -14.97
CA ALA A 178 25.32 -12.20 -15.51
C ALA A 178 24.18 -12.35 -14.50
N SER A 179 24.56 -12.71 -13.28
CA SER A 179 23.70 -12.82 -12.12
C SER A 179 23.21 -11.47 -11.61
N ASP A 180 24.04 -10.43 -11.65
CA ASP A 180 23.66 -9.09 -11.18
C ASP A 180 22.57 -8.49 -12.05
N TRP A 181 22.72 -8.63 -13.37
CA TRP A 181 21.71 -8.18 -14.33
C TRP A 181 20.39 -8.93 -14.17
N GLN A 182 20.42 -10.26 -14.06
CA GLN A 182 19.22 -11.06 -13.82
C GLN A 182 18.57 -10.70 -12.48
N GLY A 183 19.39 -10.36 -11.48
CA GLY A 183 18.95 -9.83 -10.21
C GLY A 183 18.28 -8.45 -10.30
N LEU A 184 18.62 -7.60 -11.28
CA LEU A 184 17.95 -6.31 -11.50
C LEU A 184 16.66 -6.48 -12.31
N VAL A 185 16.70 -7.30 -13.37
CA VAL A 185 15.53 -7.58 -14.23
C VAL A 185 14.42 -8.29 -13.45
N ASN A 186 14.76 -9.15 -12.49
CA ASN A 186 13.76 -9.83 -11.65
C ASN A 186 13.34 -9.03 -10.41
N THR A 187 13.91 -7.84 -10.18
CA THR A 187 13.55 -7.01 -9.02
C THR A 187 12.57 -5.92 -9.43
N THR A 188 11.51 -5.81 -8.63
CA THR A 188 10.45 -4.83 -8.81
C THR A 188 10.39 -3.94 -7.58
N VAL A 189 10.30 -2.62 -7.78
CA VAL A 189 10.17 -1.63 -6.70
C VAL A 189 8.86 -0.85 -6.85
N THR A 190 8.23 -0.46 -5.75
CA THR A 190 6.99 0.33 -5.79
C THR A 190 7.27 1.82 -5.62
N LEU A 191 6.32 2.67 -6.03
CA LEU A 191 6.42 4.12 -5.80
C LEU A 191 6.45 4.48 -4.32
N ASP A 192 5.79 3.69 -3.46
CA ASP A 192 5.86 3.87 -2.01
C ASP A 192 7.26 3.54 -1.46
N GLN A 193 7.91 2.48 -1.96
CA GLN A 193 9.29 2.16 -1.58
C GLN A 193 10.27 3.26 -2.01
N LEU A 194 10.09 3.82 -3.21
CA LEU A 194 10.89 4.96 -3.67
C LEU A 194 10.62 6.21 -2.81
N ARG A 195 9.36 6.51 -2.46
CA ARG A 195 8.98 7.62 -1.59
C ARG A 195 9.64 7.50 -0.21
N LEU A 196 9.57 6.32 0.41
CA LEU A 196 10.18 6.03 1.70
C LEU A 196 11.70 6.18 1.66
N LYS A 197 12.35 5.76 0.57
CA LYS A 197 13.81 5.92 0.39
C LYS A 197 14.23 7.35 0.08
N ALA A 198 13.40 8.12 -0.61
CA ALA A 198 13.62 9.54 -0.86
C ALA A 198 13.37 10.39 0.41
N GLY A 199 12.65 9.86 1.40
CA GLY A 199 12.28 10.60 2.61
C GLY A 199 11.24 11.69 2.36
N VAL A 200 10.47 11.60 1.27
CA VAL A 200 9.47 12.60 0.86
C VAL A 200 8.07 12.23 1.36
N GLY A 201 7.24 13.25 1.63
CA GLY A 201 5.94 13.06 2.25
C GLY A 201 4.89 12.53 1.29
N THR A 202 4.95 12.93 0.02
CA THR A 202 3.96 12.61 -1.01
C THR A 202 4.60 12.06 -2.30
N VAL A 203 3.80 11.36 -3.12
CA VAL A 203 4.25 10.90 -4.44
C VAL A 203 4.46 12.08 -5.40
N ASP A 204 3.67 13.16 -5.29
CA ASP A 204 3.86 14.35 -6.12
C ASP A 204 5.20 15.05 -5.86
N GLU A 205 5.65 15.09 -4.60
CA GLU A 205 6.99 15.56 -4.24
C GLU A 205 8.08 14.66 -4.86
N LEU A 206 7.91 13.33 -4.81
CA LEU A 206 8.85 12.38 -5.42
C LEU A 206 8.95 12.57 -6.95
N LEU A 207 7.81 12.71 -7.62
CA LEU A 207 7.74 12.82 -9.08
C LEU A 207 8.37 14.12 -9.58
N ASN A 208 8.26 15.19 -8.80
CA ASN A 208 8.79 16.51 -9.13
C ASN A 208 10.20 16.78 -8.57
N ALA A 209 10.73 15.90 -7.72
CA ALA A 209 12.09 16.03 -7.19
C ALA A 209 13.12 16.00 -8.32
N GLY A 210 13.86 17.09 -8.48
CA GLY A 210 15.02 17.14 -9.37
C GLY A 210 16.13 16.26 -8.81
N LEU A 211 16.45 15.18 -9.52
CA LEU A 211 17.46 14.21 -9.08
C LEU A 211 18.64 14.25 -10.05
N SER A 212 19.84 14.17 -9.51
CA SER A 212 21.01 13.80 -10.31
C SER A 212 20.91 12.32 -10.71
N LEU A 213 21.67 11.89 -11.72
CA LEU A 213 21.63 10.48 -12.13
C LEU A 213 22.13 9.57 -11.00
N SER A 214 23.15 10.01 -10.27
CA SER A 214 23.67 9.30 -9.09
C SER A 214 22.62 9.21 -7.97
N GLN A 215 21.87 10.28 -7.72
CA GLN A 215 20.79 10.31 -6.74
C GLN A 215 19.61 9.41 -7.18
N PHE A 216 19.27 9.41 -8.47
CA PHE A 216 18.23 8.53 -9.00
C PHE A 216 18.61 7.05 -8.87
N TYR A 217 19.86 6.70 -9.19
CA TYR A 217 20.35 5.34 -9.01
C TYR A 217 20.46 4.92 -7.55
N ALA A 218 20.92 5.82 -6.67
CA ALA A 218 20.91 5.60 -5.22
C ALA A 218 19.49 5.35 -4.69
N LEU A 219 18.52 6.09 -5.21
CA LEU A 219 17.12 5.93 -4.85
C LEU A 219 16.55 4.58 -5.30
N VAL A 220 16.71 4.24 -6.58
CA VAL A 220 16.14 3.00 -7.15
C VAL A 220 16.84 1.75 -6.61
N LEU A 221 18.18 1.74 -6.57
CA LEU A 221 18.95 0.60 -6.04
C LEU A 221 18.81 0.49 -4.51
N GLY A 222 18.66 1.62 -3.81
CA GLY A 222 18.39 1.66 -2.38
C GLY A 222 17.00 1.12 -2.02
N ALA A 223 15.98 1.40 -2.86
CA ALA A 223 14.64 0.79 -2.73
C ALA A 223 14.66 -0.71 -3.04
N ALA A 224 15.49 -1.14 -3.99
CA ALA A 224 15.68 -2.54 -4.36
C ALA A 224 16.55 -3.36 -3.37
N ASN A 225 17.08 -2.74 -2.30
CA ASN A 225 18.07 -3.32 -1.38
C ASN A 225 19.32 -3.88 -2.10
N LYS A 226 19.82 -3.17 -3.12
CA LYS A 226 20.99 -3.53 -3.93
C LYS A 226 22.20 -2.61 -3.66
N GLU A 227 22.52 -2.44 -2.38
CA GLU A 227 23.57 -1.51 -1.92
C GLU A 227 24.97 -1.85 -2.45
N SER A 228 25.28 -3.14 -2.66
CA SER A 228 26.55 -3.58 -3.25
C SER A 228 26.73 -3.09 -4.69
N LEU A 229 25.65 -3.12 -5.48
CA LEU A 229 25.64 -2.63 -6.86
C LEU A 229 25.70 -1.11 -6.90
N LEU A 230 25.03 -0.44 -5.96
CA LEU A 230 25.10 1.02 -5.84
C LEU A 230 26.53 1.51 -5.61
N ASN A 231 27.27 0.87 -4.69
CA ASN A 231 28.65 1.25 -4.40
C ASN A 231 29.58 1.01 -5.60
N ALA A 232 29.38 -0.07 -6.36
CA ALA A 232 30.12 -0.32 -7.59
C ALA A 232 29.79 0.70 -8.69
N MET A 233 28.54 1.12 -8.78
CA MET A 233 28.05 2.06 -9.80
C MET A 233 28.49 3.49 -9.54
N LEU A 234 28.37 3.96 -8.29
CA LEU A 234 28.83 5.29 -7.88
C LEU A 234 30.36 5.42 -7.93
N GLY A 235 31.09 4.32 -7.70
CA GLY A 235 32.56 4.30 -7.78
C GLY A 235 33.13 4.40 -9.19
N GLY A 236 32.32 4.11 -10.23
CA GLY A 236 32.74 4.13 -11.64
C GLY A 236 32.20 5.31 -12.46
N MET A 237 31.24 6.08 -11.93
CA MET A 237 30.49 7.07 -12.72
C MET A 237 31.25 8.39 -12.87
N PRO A 238 31.44 8.91 -14.11
CA PRO A 238 32.03 10.22 -14.31
C PRO A 238 31.10 11.33 -13.80
N ALA A 239 31.62 12.27 -13.00
CA ALA A 239 30.86 13.42 -12.48
C ALA A 239 30.20 14.29 -13.57
N ILE A 240 30.71 14.23 -14.81
CA ILE A 240 30.16 14.91 -16.00
C ILE A 240 28.78 14.37 -16.40
N ILE A 241 28.53 13.06 -16.24
CA ILE A 241 27.23 12.45 -16.58
C ILE A 241 26.17 12.90 -15.56
N ASP A 242 26.56 13.03 -14.30
CA ASP A 242 25.69 13.46 -13.22
C ASP A 242 25.20 14.91 -13.40
N ALA A 243 26.11 15.79 -13.85
CA ALA A 243 25.78 17.18 -14.16
C ALA A 243 24.86 17.32 -15.40
N ARG A 244 25.00 16.44 -16.40
CA ARG A 244 24.13 16.44 -17.60
C ARG A 244 22.71 16.00 -17.28
N ALA A 245 22.54 14.98 -16.43
CA ALA A 245 21.22 14.55 -16.00
C ALA A 245 20.46 15.63 -15.22
N LEU A 246 21.17 16.36 -14.36
CA LEU A 246 20.60 17.49 -13.64
C LEU A 246 20.21 18.63 -14.60
N ALA A 247 21.07 18.96 -15.57
CA ALA A 247 20.81 19.98 -16.59
C ALA A 247 19.69 19.57 -17.57
N ALA A 248 19.53 18.28 -17.82
CA ALA A 248 18.44 17.72 -18.59
C ALA A 248 17.11 17.77 -17.85
N GLY A 249 17.08 18.03 -16.54
CA GLY A 249 15.87 18.04 -15.72
C GLY A 249 15.34 16.63 -15.45
N LEU A 250 16.23 15.73 -15.02
CA LEU A 250 15.87 14.39 -14.57
C LEU A 250 15.04 14.47 -13.28
N ASN A 251 13.84 13.89 -13.32
CA ASN A 251 12.99 13.64 -12.17
C ASN A 251 12.27 12.30 -12.35
N VAL A 252 11.74 11.73 -11.26
CA VAL A 252 11.08 10.42 -11.30
C VAL A 252 9.86 10.46 -12.24
N GLY A 253 9.13 11.59 -12.26
CA GLY A 253 7.97 11.78 -13.15
C GLY A 253 8.32 11.63 -14.63
N ARG A 254 9.41 12.25 -15.10
CA ARG A 254 9.81 12.21 -16.51
C ARG A 254 10.32 10.83 -16.94
N VAL A 255 11.02 10.11 -16.07
CA VAL A 255 11.46 8.74 -16.35
C VAL A 255 10.24 7.81 -16.52
N LEU A 256 9.20 7.99 -15.72
CA LEU A 256 7.95 7.22 -15.81
C LEU A 256 7.09 7.60 -17.01
N ASP A 257 7.08 8.87 -17.39
CA ASP A 257 6.39 9.38 -18.58
C ASP A 257 7.01 8.81 -19.87
N LEU A 258 8.34 8.71 -19.93
CA LEU A 258 9.08 8.12 -21.06
C LEU A 258 8.88 6.60 -21.19
N GLY A 259 8.63 5.90 -20.09
CA GLY A 259 8.38 4.45 -20.07
C GLY A 259 6.96 4.05 -20.47
N VAL A 260 6.05 4.99 -20.75
CA VAL A 260 4.60 4.72 -20.90
C VAL A 260 4.05 3.95 -19.69
N LEU A 261 4.53 4.29 -18.48
CA LEU A 261 4.17 3.64 -17.22
C LEU A 261 3.02 4.36 -16.49
N ALA A 262 2.29 5.23 -17.17
CA ALA A 262 1.29 6.11 -16.54
C ALA A 262 -0.16 5.60 -16.70
N PRO A 263 -0.72 4.88 -15.71
CA PRO A 263 -2.12 5.00 -15.39
C PRO A 263 -2.33 5.95 -14.20
N ALA A 264 -3.50 6.59 -14.18
CA ALA A 264 -3.89 7.72 -13.35
C ALA A 264 -3.41 7.71 -11.89
N MET A 265 -3.06 8.91 -11.41
CA MET A 265 -2.53 9.33 -10.10
C MET A 265 -3.22 8.77 -8.82
N SER A 266 -4.25 7.93 -8.96
CA SER A 266 -5.05 7.39 -7.85
C SER A 266 -4.77 5.92 -7.51
N SER A 267 -3.81 5.26 -8.19
CA SER A 267 -3.44 3.85 -7.93
C SER A 267 -1.94 3.55 -8.08
N ALA A 268 -1.09 4.58 -8.07
CA ALA A 268 0.31 4.48 -8.46
C ALA A 268 1.24 3.93 -7.35
N ALA A 269 0.87 4.07 -6.07
CA ALA A 269 1.76 3.80 -4.92
C ALA A 269 2.37 2.37 -4.92
N ASP A 270 1.59 1.38 -5.34
CA ASP A 270 1.96 -0.03 -5.32
C ASP A 270 2.24 -0.62 -6.72
N VAL A 271 2.30 0.22 -7.76
CA VAL A 271 2.69 -0.26 -9.10
C VAL A 271 4.13 -0.75 -9.02
N GLY A 272 4.32 -2.03 -9.32
CA GLY A 272 5.65 -2.63 -9.41
C GLY A 272 6.37 -2.14 -10.67
N LEU A 273 7.43 -1.37 -10.47
CA LEU A 273 8.32 -0.86 -11.50
C LEU A 273 9.57 -1.74 -11.61
N ASN A 274 9.93 -2.15 -12.82
CA ASN A 274 11.13 -2.94 -13.05
C ASN A 274 12.40 -2.10 -12.84
N VAL A 275 13.31 -2.58 -11.99
CA VAL A 275 14.53 -1.84 -11.66
C VAL A 275 15.44 -1.65 -12.89
N ALA A 276 15.60 -2.68 -13.73
CA ALA A 276 16.48 -2.60 -14.89
C ALA A 276 15.97 -1.59 -15.93
N GLU A 277 14.65 -1.53 -16.14
CA GLU A 277 14.01 -0.55 -17.05
C GLU A 277 14.15 0.88 -16.52
N LEU A 278 13.94 1.11 -15.23
CA LEU A 278 14.11 2.43 -14.62
C LEU A 278 15.54 2.97 -14.78
N LEU A 279 16.55 2.12 -14.56
CA LEU A 279 17.94 2.50 -14.72
C LEU A 279 18.27 2.84 -16.19
N MET A 280 17.76 2.05 -17.14
CA MET A 280 17.93 2.30 -18.58
C MET A 280 17.29 3.60 -19.05
N LEU A 281 16.04 3.87 -18.63
CA LEU A 281 15.32 5.09 -18.99
C LEU A 281 16.00 6.33 -18.40
N ALA A 282 16.48 6.26 -17.16
CA ALA A 282 17.24 7.35 -16.56
C ALA A 282 18.58 7.60 -17.27
N ALA A 283 19.28 6.53 -17.69
CA ALA A 283 20.50 6.65 -18.49
C ALA A 283 20.25 7.31 -19.85
N GLN A 284 19.10 7.04 -20.47
CA GLN A 284 18.69 7.65 -21.73
C GLN A 284 18.36 9.14 -21.58
N VAL A 285 17.81 9.56 -20.44
CA VAL A 285 17.56 11.00 -20.16
C VAL A 285 18.86 11.77 -19.88
N ALA A 286 19.88 11.09 -19.37
CA ALA A 286 21.16 11.70 -19.00
C ALA A 286 22.15 11.87 -20.16
N ASN A 287 21.92 11.20 -21.30
CA ASN A 287 22.74 11.29 -22.52
C ASN A 287 22.12 12.19 -23.58
#